data_AF-K9M339-F1
#
_entry.id   AF-K9M339-F1
#
_cell.length_a   1.000
_cell.length_b   1.000
_cell.length_c   1.000
_cell.angle_alpha   90.00
_cell.angle_beta   90.00
_cell.angle_gamma   90.00
#
_symmetry.space_group_name_H-M   'P 1'
#
loop_
_entity.id
_entity.type
_entity.pdbx_description
1 polymer ?
#
loop_
_entity_poly.entity_id
_entity_poly.type
_entity_poly.pdbx_seq_one_letter_code
_entity_poly.pdbx_strand_id
1 'polypeptide(L)'
;CMVKHFVEEFKRKHKKDISQNKRALRRLRTACERAKRTLSSSSQASIEIDSLYEGIDFYTSITRARFEEMCSDLFRGTLEPVEKALRDAKMDKGQIHDIVLVGGSTRIPKIQKLLQDFFNGR
;
A
#
# COMPACT_ATOMS: atom_id res chain seq x y z
N CYS A 1 -1.71 1.75 6.73
CA CYS A 1 -2.20 0.43 6.33
C CYS A 1 -1.24 -0.68 6.81
N MET A 2 -0.18 -1.00 6.08
CA MET A 2 0.61 -2.22 6.31
C MET A 2 1.44 -2.25 7.61
N VAL A 3 2.08 -1.13 7.97
CA VAL A 3 2.81 -1.02 9.24
C VAL A 3 1.87 -1.19 10.43
N LYS A 4 0.70 -0.54 10.40
CA LYS A 4 -0.31 -0.66 11.46
C LYS A 4 -0.79 -2.11 11.59
N HIS A 5 -1.05 -2.78 10.46
CA HIS A 5 -1.44 -4.19 10.46
C HIS A 5 -0.41 -5.07 11.16
N PHE A 6 0.89 -4.91 10.86
CA PHE A 6 1.92 -5.71 11.49
C PHE A 6 2.25 -5.29 12.92
N VAL A 7 2.00 -4.04 13.31
CA VAL A 7 2.05 -3.63 14.73
C VAL A 7 0.97 -4.38 15.53
N GLU A 8 -0.26 -4.42 15.03
CA GLU A 8 -1.35 -5.18 15.67
C GLU A 8 -1.09 -6.68 15.65
N GLU A 9 -0.54 -7.21 14.55
CA GLU A 9 -0.19 -8.63 14.45
C GLU A 9 0.91 -9.01 15.46
N PHE A 10 1.95 -8.17 15.58
CA PHE A 10 3.01 -8.36 16.58
C PHE A 10 2.45 -8.31 18.00
N LYS A 11 1.57 -7.34 18.28
CA LYS A 11 0.88 -7.22 19.57
C LYS A 11 0.04 -8.45 19.89
N ARG A 12 -0.68 -9.00 18.91
CA ARG A 12 -1.47 -10.22 19.07
C ARG A 12 -0.60 -11.47 19.31
N LYS A 13 0.50 -11.63 18.55
CA LYS A 13 1.39 -12.80 18.63
C LYS A 13 2.25 -12.81 19.89
N HIS A 14 2.79 -11.65 20.28
CA HIS A 14 3.80 -11.56 21.34
C HIS A 14 3.31 -10.83 22.59
N LYS A 15 2.06 -10.34 22.62
CA LYS A 15 1.48 -9.53 23.71
C LYS A 15 2.28 -8.28 24.07
N LYS A 16 3.11 -7.79 23.13
CA LYS A 16 3.97 -6.61 23.29
C LYS A 16 3.63 -5.56 22.24
N ASP A 17 3.55 -4.30 22.65
CA ASP A 17 3.19 -3.19 21.76
C ASP A 17 4.44 -2.42 21.32
N ILE A 18 4.72 -2.44 20.01
CA ILE A 18 5.88 -1.76 19.43
C ILE A 18 5.56 -0.34 18.94
N SER A 19 4.31 0.13 19.09
CA SER A 19 3.86 1.44 18.59
C SER A 19 4.64 2.62 19.18
N GLN A 20 5.17 2.46 20.40
CA GLN A 20 5.96 3.49 21.07
C GLN A 20 7.47 3.41 20.74
N ASN A 21 7.94 2.29 20.17
CA ASN A 21 9.35 2.11 19.86
C ASN A 21 9.68 2.60 18.45
N LYS A 22 10.22 3.83 18.36
CA LYS A 22 10.62 4.46 17.09
C LYS A 22 11.62 3.62 16.29
N ARG A 23 12.54 2.90 16.95
CA ARG A 23 13.53 2.04 16.28
C ARG A 23 12.85 0.83 15.65
N ALA A 24 12.00 0.13 16.40
CA ALA A 24 11.24 -1.01 15.89
C ALA A 24 10.33 -0.60 14.72
N LEU A 25 9.60 0.51 14.86
CA LEU A 25 8.76 1.06 13.81
C LEU A 25 9.54 1.43 12.54
N ARG A 26 10.74 2.00 12.65
CA ARG A 26 11.58 2.31 11.49
C ARG A 26 12.01 1.05 10.74
N ARG A 27 12.40 0.00 11.46
CA ARG A 27 12.78 -1.30 10.87
C ARG A 27 11.57 -1.94 10.18
N LEU A 28 10.43 -1.97 10.86
CA LEU A 28 9.18 -2.49 10.30
C LEU A 28 8.74 -1.71 9.05
N ARG A 29 8.84 -0.37 9.06
CA ARG A 29 8.57 0.47 7.86
C ARG A 29 9.47 0.10 6.69
N THR A 30 10.75 -0.13 6.93
CA THR A 30 11.72 -0.49 5.90
C THR A 30 11.39 -1.84 5.28
N ALA A 31 11.08 -2.84 6.12
CA ALA A 31 10.66 -4.16 5.65
C ALA A 31 9.32 -4.11 4.91
N CYS A 32 8.37 -3.30 5.41
CA CYS A 32 7.09 -3.06 4.74
C CYS A 32 7.28 -2.44 3.35
N GLU A 33 8.16 -1.44 3.21
CA GLU A 33 8.42 -0.83 1.90
C GLU A 33 9.01 -1.84 0.91
N ARG A 34 9.92 -2.70 1.37
CA ARG A 34 10.46 -3.81 0.55
C ARG A 34 9.34 -4.77 0.14
N ALA A 35 8.53 -5.23 1.08
CA ALA A 35 7.41 -6.13 0.80
C ALA A 35 6.40 -5.50 -0.17
N LYS A 36 6.07 -4.20 -0.02
CA LYS A 36 5.18 -3.47 -0.95
C LYS A 36 5.73 -3.48 -2.38
N ARG A 37 7.03 -3.25 -2.56
CA ARG A 37 7.69 -3.31 -3.87
C ARG A 37 7.59 -4.72 -4.46
N THR A 38 7.87 -5.75 -3.65
CA THR A 38 7.72 -7.15 -4.06
C THR A 38 6.28 -7.48 -4.44
N LEU A 39 5.29 -7.00 -3.67
CA LEU A 39 3.87 -7.21 -3.97
C LEU A 39 3.39 -6.51 -5.25
N SER A 40 4.13 -5.51 -5.74
CA SER A 40 3.83 -4.86 -7.02
C SER A 40 4.14 -5.77 -8.21
N SER A 41 5.07 -6.73 -8.06
CA SER A 41 5.42 -7.72 -9.10
C SER A 41 4.93 -9.15 -8.77
N SER A 42 4.98 -9.54 -7.50
CA SER A 42 4.62 -10.87 -6.98
C SER A 42 3.26 -10.88 -6.26
N SER A 43 2.62 -12.05 -6.18
CA SER A 43 1.36 -12.27 -5.46
C SER A 43 1.54 -12.38 -3.94
N GLN A 44 2.75 -12.63 -3.45
CA GLN A 44 3.09 -12.77 -2.03
C GLN A 44 4.48 -12.19 -1.73
N ALA A 45 4.67 -11.71 -0.50
CA ALA A 45 5.96 -11.29 0.04
C ALA A 45 6.12 -11.78 1.49
N SER A 46 7.33 -12.25 1.83
CA SER A 46 7.73 -12.51 3.22
C SER A 46 8.32 -11.25 3.85
N ILE A 47 8.15 -11.13 5.16
CA ILE A 47 8.69 -10.07 6.00
C ILE A 47 9.38 -10.74 7.18
N GLU A 48 10.68 -10.49 7.26
CA GLU A 48 11.57 -11.11 8.23
C GLU A 48 12.42 -10.00 8.85
N ILE A 49 12.38 -9.88 10.18
CA ILE A 49 13.11 -8.86 10.92
C ILE A 49 13.65 -9.45 12.22
N ASP A 50 14.96 -9.65 12.27
CA ASP A 50 15.64 -10.17 13.46
C ASP A 50 15.58 -9.18 14.61
N SER A 51 15.30 -9.65 15.82
CA SER A 51 15.28 -8.83 17.05
C SER A 51 14.52 -7.52 16.87
N LEU A 52 13.31 -7.59 16.30
CA LEU A 52 12.46 -6.42 16.02
C LEU A 52 12.19 -5.62 17.31
N TYR A 53 11.89 -6.31 18.42
CA TYR A 53 11.62 -5.69 19.72
C TYR A 53 11.99 -6.63 20.87
N GLU A 54 12.81 -6.15 21.83
CA GLU A 54 13.24 -6.92 23.01
C GLU A 54 13.78 -8.34 22.69
N GLY A 55 14.57 -8.46 21.63
CA GLY A 55 15.15 -9.74 21.19
C GLY A 55 14.17 -10.68 20.49
N ILE A 56 12.93 -10.26 20.26
CA ILE A 56 11.92 -11.04 19.54
C ILE A 56 12.06 -10.81 18.04
N ASP A 57 12.28 -11.90 17.31
CA ASP A 57 12.25 -11.89 15.85
C ASP A 57 10.81 -11.82 15.32
N PHE A 58 10.64 -11.18 14.17
CA PHE A 58 9.35 -11.08 13.52
C PHE A 58 9.38 -11.70 12.12
N TYR A 59 8.67 -12.80 11.98
CA TYR A 59 8.48 -13.52 10.72
C TYR A 59 6.98 -13.54 10.37
N THR A 60 6.65 -13.02 9.18
CA THR A 60 5.29 -13.06 8.65
C THR A 60 5.32 -13.02 7.13
N SER A 61 4.18 -13.27 6.50
CA SER A 61 4.01 -13.09 5.06
C SER A 61 2.69 -12.40 4.76
N ILE A 62 2.63 -11.75 3.60
CA ILE A 62 1.46 -11.03 3.14
C ILE A 62 1.22 -11.30 1.67
N THR A 63 -0.05 -11.45 1.31
CA THR A 63 -0.48 -11.58 -0.08
C THR A 63 -0.86 -10.21 -0.65
N ARG A 64 -0.77 -10.08 -1.97
CA ARG A 64 -1.20 -8.88 -2.70
C ARG A 64 -2.66 -8.56 -2.41
N ALA A 65 -3.52 -9.59 -2.43
CA ALA A 65 -4.94 -9.43 -2.12
C ALA A 65 -5.17 -8.79 -0.73
N ARG A 66 -4.46 -9.26 0.30
CA ARG A 66 -4.58 -8.70 1.65
C ARG A 66 -4.04 -7.27 1.73
N PHE A 67 -2.95 -6.98 1.03
CA PHE A 67 -2.42 -5.62 0.93
C PHE A 67 -3.42 -4.66 0.25
N GLU A 68 -4.01 -5.09 -0.87
CA GLU A 68 -5.00 -4.31 -1.60
C GLU A 68 -6.26 -4.05 -0.77
N GLU A 69 -6.75 -5.07 -0.05
CA GLU A 69 -7.88 -4.94 0.87
C GLU A 69 -7.60 -3.90 1.96
N MET A 70 -6.44 -3.97 2.62
CA MET A 70 -6.03 -3.00 3.65
C MET A 70 -5.86 -1.56 3.15
N CYS A 71 -5.71 -1.38 1.85
CA CYS A 71 -5.50 -0.08 1.22
C CYS A 71 -6.69 0.35 0.35
N SER A 72 -7.78 -0.42 0.33
CA SER A 72 -8.92 -0.19 -0.56
C SER A 72 -9.49 1.23 -0.41
N ASP A 73 -9.65 1.71 0.81
CA ASP A 73 -10.18 3.05 1.08
C ASP A 73 -9.24 4.14 0.57
N LEU A 74 -7.93 3.97 0.78
CA LEU A 74 -6.91 4.89 0.29
C LEU A 74 -6.88 4.92 -1.24
N PHE A 75 -7.03 3.75 -1.88
CA PHE A 75 -7.05 3.64 -3.33
C PHE A 75 -8.29 4.31 -3.93
N ARG A 76 -9.47 4.15 -3.33
CA ARG A 76 -10.68 4.86 -3.76
C ARG A 76 -10.54 6.38 -3.61
N GLY A 77 -9.94 6.83 -2.51
CA GLY A 77 -9.64 8.25 -2.29
C GLY A 77 -8.69 8.85 -3.34
N THR A 78 -7.94 8.05 -4.11
CA THR A 78 -7.11 8.58 -5.22
C THR A 78 -7.94 9.06 -6.41
N LEU A 79 -9.21 8.66 -6.53
CA LEU A 79 -10.09 9.12 -7.61
C LEU A 79 -10.68 10.50 -7.35
N GLU A 80 -10.84 10.90 -6.08
CA GLU A 80 -11.43 12.21 -5.73
C GLU A 80 -10.63 13.39 -6.30
N PRO A 81 -9.28 13.44 -6.19
CA PRO A 81 -8.48 14.48 -6.83
C PRO A 81 -8.57 14.46 -8.36
N VAL A 82 -8.68 13.27 -8.97
CA VAL A 82 -8.79 13.12 -10.43
C VAL A 82 -10.11 13.73 -10.91
N GLU A 83 -11.23 13.39 -10.26
CA GLU A 83 -12.52 13.99 -10.56
C GLU A 83 -12.52 15.50 -10.35
N LYS A 84 -11.91 15.97 -9.27
CA LYS A 84 -11.80 17.40 -9.01
C LYS A 84 -11.02 18.11 -10.12
N ALA A 85 -9.88 17.56 -10.55
CA ALA A 85 -9.08 18.15 -11.60
C ALA A 85 -9.86 18.23 -12.93
N LEU A 86 -10.64 17.20 -13.28
CA LEU A 86 -11.50 17.21 -14.46
C LEU A 86 -12.60 18.28 -14.37
N ARG A 87 -13.24 18.42 -13.21
CA ARG A 87 -14.26 19.47 -12.96
C ARG A 87 -13.67 20.87 -13.08
N ASP A 88 -12.51 21.10 -12.48
CA ASP A 88 -11.82 22.38 -12.51
C ASP A 88 -11.37 22.73 -13.94
N ALA A 89 -10.97 21.73 -14.72
CA ALA A 89 -10.64 21.86 -16.14
C ALA A 89 -11.87 21.95 -17.06
N LYS A 90 -13.08 21.70 -16.54
CA LYS A 90 -14.33 21.61 -17.32
C LYS A 90 -14.23 20.61 -18.48
N MET A 91 -13.53 19.50 -18.25
CA MET A 91 -13.33 18.44 -19.25
C MET A 91 -14.08 17.18 -18.86
N ASP A 92 -14.74 16.57 -19.84
CA ASP A 92 -15.30 15.25 -19.70
C ASP A 92 -14.21 14.17 -19.81
N LYS A 93 -14.42 13.05 -19.13
CA LYS A 93 -13.50 11.90 -19.14
C LYS A 93 -13.16 11.41 -20.56
N GLY A 94 -14.12 11.51 -21.49
CA GLY A 94 -13.95 11.08 -22.88
C GLY A 94 -13.00 11.96 -23.70
N GLN A 95 -12.73 13.19 -23.25
CA GLN A 95 -11.83 14.14 -23.91
C GLN A 95 -10.36 13.92 -23.52
N ILE A 96 -10.09 12.99 -22.59
CA ILE A 96 -8.73 12.60 -22.22
C ILE A 96 -8.22 11.56 -23.21
N HIS A 97 -7.08 11.88 -23.83
CA HIS A 97 -6.43 11.06 -24.85
C HIS A 97 -5.42 10.10 -24.23
N ASP A 98 -4.57 10.62 -23.35
CA ASP A 98 -3.48 9.89 -22.73
C ASP A 98 -3.45 10.10 -21.21
N ILE A 99 -3.11 9.03 -20.49
CA ILE A 99 -2.97 9.04 -19.03
C ILE A 99 -1.52 8.68 -18.69
N VAL A 100 -0.76 9.67 -18.21
CA VAL A 100 0.63 9.47 -17.80
C VAL A 100 0.69 9.21 -16.30
N LEU A 101 1.11 8.00 -15.92
CA LEU A 101 1.27 7.61 -14.53
C LEU A 101 2.66 7.98 -14.00
N VAL A 102 2.73 8.97 -13.10
CA VAL A 102 3.98 9.43 -12.50
C VAL A 102 4.03 9.08 -11.01
N GLY A 103 5.16 8.52 -10.57
CA GLY A 103 5.43 8.18 -9.17
C GLY A 103 5.57 6.68 -8.90
N GLY A 104 6.26 6.31 -7.82
CA GLY A 104 6.54 4.89 -7.53
C GLY A 104 5.30 4.06 -7.20
N SER A 105 4.31 4.67 -6.53
CA SER A 105 3.09 3.97 -6.09
C SER A 105 2.09 3.70 -7.23
N THR A 106 2.23 4.35 -8.39
CA THR A 106 1.38 4.07 -9.56
C THR A 106 1.71 2.75 -10.24
N ARG A 107 2.84 2.12 -9.86
CA ARG A 107 3.23 0.77 -10.31
C ARG A 107 2.40 -0.34 -9.65
N ILE A 108 1.56 -0.02 -8.67
CA ILE A 108 0.67 -0.98 -8.03
C ILE A 108 -0.44 -1.35 -9.02
N PRO A 109 -0.60 -2.63 -9.41
CA PRO A 109 -1.57 -3.04 -10.43
C PRO A 109 -3.01 -2.62 -10.13
N LYS A 110 -3.41 -2.61 -8.86
CA LYS A 110 -4.74 -2.16 -8.43
C LYS A 110 -5.02 -0.70 -8.74
N ILE A 111 -4.02 0.18 -8.62
CA ILE A 111 -4.17 1.61 -8.95
C ILE A 111 -4.33 1.79 -10.45
N GLN A 112 -3.52 1.08 -11.25
CA GLN A 112 -3.62 1.11 -12.70
C GLN A 112 -5.01 0.65 -13.16
N LYS A 113 -5.50 -0.46 -12.59
CA LYS A 113 -6.84 -0.97 -12.89
C LYS A 113 -7.95 0.01 -12.48
N LEU A 114 -7.86 0.62 -11.29
CA LEU A 114 -8.86 1.61 -10.86
C LEU A 114 -8.91 2.83 -11.77
N LEU A 115 -7.75 3.32 -12.23
CA LEU A 115 -7.69 4.44 -13.16
C LEU A 115 -8.21 4.03 -14.54
N GLN A 116 -7.82 2.85 -15.03
CA GLN A 116 -8.32 2.32 -16.29
C GLN A 116 -9.84 2.14 -16.27
N ASP A 117 -10.40 1.55 -15.20
CA ASP A 117 -11.83 1.42 -15.00
C ASP A 117 -12.52 2.80 -14.94
N PHE A 118 -11.89 3.79 -14.30
CA PHE A 118 -12.42 5.15 -14.20
C PHE A 118 -12.47 5.89 -15.55
N PHE A 119 -11.52 5.62 -16.44
CA PHE A 119 -11.46 6.17 -17.80
C PHE A 119 -12.06 5.24 -18.87
N ASN A 120 -12.98 4.36 -18.47
CA ASN A 120 -13.73 3.45 -19.35
C ASN A 120 -12.87 2.47 -20.15
N GLY A 121 -11.83 1.92 -19.53
CA GLY A 121 -10.95 0.92 -20.14
C GLY A 121 -9.73 1.50 -20.88
N ARG A 122 -9.63 2.83 -20.98
CA ARG A 122 -8.46 3.53 -21.55
C ARG A 122 -7.34 3.68 -20.53
#